data_AF-A0A1W9L2Z2-F1
#
_entry.id   AF-A0A1W9L2Z2-F1
#
_cell.length_a   1.000
_cell.length_b   1.000
_cell.length_c   1.000
_cell.angle_alpha   90.00
_cell.angle_beta   90.00
_cell.angle_gamma   90.00
#
_symmetry.space_group_name_H-M   'P 1'
#
loop_
_entity.id
_entity.type
_entity.pdbx_description
1 polymer ?
#
loop_
_entity_poly.entity_id
_entity_poly.type
_entity_poly.pdbx_seq_one_letter_code
_entity_poly.pdbx_strand_id
1 'polypeptide(L)'
;MKLRYLLDTNILSEPLKPKSHEGVVKRLSENRLYIATAAPVIYEIVQGVYGLPESKKRAEILRYLEEFVYPNVPILSYNKEIAILHGELQGNLSRIGKKAPDIDGQIAAISQQHQLILVTRNVVDFRNFSALTVENWFELV
;
A
#
# COMPACT_ATOMS: atom_id res chain seq x y z
N MET A 1 17.43 -11.10 0.36
CA MET A 1 17.25 -9.90 -0.49
C MET A 1 16.62 -8.80 0.37
N LYS A 2 16.97 -7.52 0.15
CA LYS A 2 16.48 -6.40 0.97
C LYS A 2 15.28 -5.74 0.28
N LEU A 3 14.15 -5.65 0.98
CA LEU A 3 12.97 -4.91 0.52
C LEU A 3 13.29 -3.43 0.32
N ARG A 4 12.63 -2.78 -0.64
CA ARG A 4 12.82 -1.35 -0.98
C ARG A 4 11.51 -0.58 -1.01
N TYR A 5 10.42 -1.19 -1.47
CA TYR A 5 9.15 -0.51 -1.70
C TYR A 5 8.02 -1.14 -0.88
N LEU A 6 7.16 -0.30 -0.33
CA LEU A 6 5.87 -0.70 0.24
C LEU A 6 4.76 -0.25 -0.72
N LEU A 7 4.02 -1.21 -1.26
CA LEU A 7 2.94 -0.95 -2.23
C LEU A 7 1.63 -0.64 -1.52
N ASP A 8 1.06 0.51 -1.83
CA ASP A 8 -0.30 0.91 -1.45
C ASP A 8 -1.37 0.18 -2.31
N THR A 9 -2.63 0.22 -1.87
CA THR A 9 -3.78 -0.45 -2.49
C THR A 9 -3.95 -0.07 -3.96
N ASN A 10 -3.78 1.20 -4.31
CA ASN A 10 -3.92 1.66 -5.69
C ASN A 10 -2.81 1.15 -6.63
N ILE A 11 -1.64 0.80 -6.10
CA ILE A 11 -0.55 0.20 -6.87
C ILE A 11 -0.74 -1.30 -6.97
N LEU A 12 -0.99 -1.96 -5.84
CA LEU A 12 -1.12 -3.42 -5.78
C LEU A 12 -2.32 -3.94 -6.60
N SER A 13 -3.40 -3.16 -6.68
CA SER A 13 -4.60 -3.49 -7.45
C SER A 13 -4.58 -3.01 -8.91
N GLU A 14 -3.56 -2.28 -9.35
CA GLU A 14 -3.48 -1.75 -10.72
C GLU A 14 -3.53 -2.85 -11.81
N PRO A 15 -2.85 -4.00 -11.66
CA PRO A 15 -2.90 -5.08 -12.66
C PRO A 15 -4.30 -5.68 -12.89
N LEU A 16 -5.23 -5.47 -11.97
CA LEU A 16 -6.62 -5.95 -12.06
C LEU A 16 -7.53 -5.05 -12.89
N LYS A 17 -7.07 -3.86 -13.28
CA LYS A 17 -7.90 -2.91 -14.04
C LYS A 17 -7.95 -3.32 -15.51
N PRO A 18 -9.14 -3.24 -16.17
CA PRO A 18 -9.26 -3.51 -17.61
C PRO A 18 -8.35 -2.63 -18.48
N LYS A 19 -8.08 -1.41 -18.03
CA LYS A 19 -7.11 -0.49 -18.62
C LYS A 19 -6.09 -0.13 -17.54
N SER A 20 -5.11 -0.99 -17.34
CA SER A 20 -4.03 -0.78 -16.38
C SER A 20 -2.99 0.20 -16.91
N HIS A 21 -2.33 0.92 -16.01
CA HIS A 21 -1.25 1.82 -16.36
C HIS A 21 0.04 1.04 -16.64
N GLU A 22 0.49 1.03 -17.90
CA GLU A 22 1.65 0.26 -18.35
C GLU A 22 2.91 0.55 -17.54
N GLY A 23 3.14 1.82 -17.18
CA GLY A 23 4.30 2.21 -16.36
C GLY A 23 4.31 1.58 -14.97
N VAL A 24 3.12 1.42 -14.35
CA VAL A 24 3.01 0.78 -13.03
C VAL A 24 3.24 -0.73 -13.15
N VAL A 25 2.60 -1.36 -14.14
CA VAL A 25 2.77 -2.81 -14.40
C VAL A 25 4.23 -3.14 -14.70
N LYS A 26 4.92 -2.31 -15.50
CA LYS A 26 6.34 -2.47 -15.78
C LYS A 26 7.19 -2.37 -14.51
N ARG A 27 6.99 -1.34 -13.68
CA ARG A 27 7.74 -1.17 -12.42
C ARG A 27 7.49 -2.29 -11.41
N LEU A 28 6.26 -2.82 -11.34
CA LEU A 28 5.96 -4.01 -10.53
C LEU A 28 6.79 -5.22 -10.98
N SER A 29 6.88 -5.46 -12.28
CA SER A 29 7.67 -6.56 -12.85
C SER A 29 9.18 -6.41 -12.59
N GLU A 30 9.70 -5.20 -12.80
CA GLU A 30 11.12 -4.86 -12.60
C GLU A 30 11.54 -4.97 -11.14
N ASN A 31 10.64 -4.62 -10.21
CA ASN A 31 10.94 -4.57 -8.78
C ASN A 31 10.36 -5.75 -7.98
N ARG A 32 9.92 -6.83 -8.64
CA ARG A 32 9.21 -7.96 -7.99
C ARG A 32 9.91 -8.57 -6.76
N LEU A 33 11.24 -8.49 -6.68
CA LEU A 33 12.05 -9.02 -5.57
C LEU A 33 12.32 -8.00 -4.45
N TYR A 34 11.88 -6.76 -4.64
CA TYR A 34 12.15 -5.61 -3.76
C TYR A 34 10.87 -4.95 -3.24
N ILE A 35 9.71 -5.52 -3.53
CA ILE A 35 8.40 -5.02 -3.11
C ILE A 35 7.86 -5.81 -1.91
N ALA A 36 7.11 -5.13 -1.06
CA ALA A 36 6.23 -5.69 -0.05
C ALA A 36 4.92 -4.89 -0.05
N THR A 37 3.91 -5.38 0.67
CA THR A 37 2.70 -4.60 0.97
C THR A 37 2.36 -4.69 2.45
N ALA A 38 1.35 -3.94 2.88
CA ALA A 38 0.94 -3.85 4.26
C ALA A 38 -0.35 -4.65 4.51
N ALA A 39 -0.51 -5.25 5.68
CA ALA A 39 -1.75 -5.93 6.04
C ALA A 39 -3.01 -5.02 5.94
N PRO A 40 -2.95 -3.71 6.26
CA PRO A 40 -4.06 -2.78 6.00
C PRO A 40 -4.43 -2.64 4.52
N VAL A 41 -3.47 -2.76 3.59
CA VAL A 41 -3.74 -2.78 2.14
C VAL A 41 -4.51 -4.04 1.76
N ILE A 42 -4.14 -5.20 2.31
CA ILE A 42 -4.90 -6.43 2.12
C ILE A 42 -6.32 -6.29 2.67
N TYR A 43 -6.48 -5.66 3.85
CA TYR A 43 -7.80 -5.33 4.41
C TYR A 43 -8.63 -4.50 3.44
N GLU A 44 -8.10 -3.42 2.85
CA GLU A 44 -8.86 -2.57 1.92
C GLU A 44 -9.30 -3.35 0.66
N ILE A 45 -8.41 -4.17 0.09
CA ILE A 45 -8.76 -4.98 -1.08
C ILE A 45 -9.86 -5.98 -0.72
N VAL A 46 -9.70 -6.71 0.39
CA VAL A 46 -10.69 -7.71 0.82
C VAL A 46 -12.02 -7.06 1.17
N GLN A 47 -12.02 -5.93 1.90
CA GLN A 47 -13.23 -5.16 2.20
C GLN A 47 -13.93 -4.73 0.90
N GLY A 48 -13.19 -4.19 -0.06
CA GLY A 48 -13.73 -3.79 -1.37
C GLY A 48 -14.33 -4.96 -2.14
N VAL A 49 -13.67 -6.13 -2.11
CA VAL A 49 -14.13 -7.36 -2.76
C VAL A 49 -15.44 -7.88 -2.16
N TYR A 50 -15.54 -7.93 -0.83
CA TYR A 50 -16.75 -8.39 -0.14
C TYR A 50 -17.87 -7.35 -0.16
N GLY A 51 -17.58 -6.08 -0.47
CA GLY A 51 -18.57 -5.07 -0.79
C GLY A 51 -19.22 -5.25 -2.17
N LEU A 52 -18.68 -6.09 -3.05
CA LEU A 52 -19.26 -6.39 -4.37
C LEU A 52 -20.26 -7.55 -4.30
N PRO A 53 -21.32 -7.54 -5.14
CA PRO A 53 -22.13 -8.73 -5.34
C PRO A 53 -21.27 -9.87 -5.90
N GLU A 54 -21.73 -11.10 -5.69
CA GLU A 54 -21.13 -12.27 -6.34
C GLU A 54 -21.09 -12.06 -7.85
N SER A 55 -19.88 -12.06 -8.40
CA SER A 55 -19.62 -11.65 -9.77
C SER A 55 -18.27 -12.18 -10.24
N LYS A 56 -18.08 -12.22 -11.56
CA LYS A 56 -16.80 -12.57 -12.19
C LYS A 56 -15.66 -11.70 -11.66
N LYS A 57 -15.90 -10.39 -11.52
CA LYS A 57 -14.93 -9.44 -10.97
C LYS A 57 -14.52 -9.79 -9.54
N ARG A 58 -15.47 -10.15 -8.67
CA ARG A 58 -15.19 -10.59 -7.30
C ARG A 58 -14.28 -11.82 -7.29
N ALA A 59 -14.60 -12.82 -8.12
CA ALA A 59 -13.79 -14.03 -8.24
C ALA A 59 -12.37 -13.76 -8.78
N GLU A 60 -12.23 -12.86 -9.76
CA GLU A 60 -10.94 -12.47 -10.33
C GLU A 60 -10.02 -11.82 -9.30
N ILE A 61 -10.53 -10.92 -8.45
CA ILE A 61 -9.72 -10.25 -7.43
C ILE A 61 -9.27 -11.26 -6.36
N LEU A 62 -10.17 -12.13 -5.89
CA LEU A 62 -9.82 -13.18 -4.91
C LEU A 62 -8.75 -14.11 -5.46
N ARG A 63 -8.92 -14.57 -6.70
CA ARG A 63 -7.93 -15.42 -7.38
C ARG A 63 -6.59 -14.71 -7.52
N TYR A 64 -6.57 -13.42 -7.83
CA TYR A 64 -5.34 -12.65 -7.91
C TYR A 64 -4.59 -12.58 -6.57
N LEU A 65 -5.32 -12.39 -5.47
CA LEU A 65 -4.70 -12.40 -4.13
C LEU A 65 -4.06 -13.77 -3.83
N GLU A 66 -4.80 -14.86 -4.03
CA GLU A 66 -4.35 -16.22 -3.73
C GLU A 66 -3.20 -16.70 -4.63
N GLU A 67 -3.30 -16.47 -5.94
CA GLU A 67 -2.35 -17.03 -6.91
C GLU A 67 -1.11 -16.15 -7.12
N PHE A 68 -1.22 -14.83 -6.90
CA PHE A 68 -0.15 -13.88 -7.23
C PHE A 68 0.34 -13.08 -6.04
N VAL A 69 -0.54 -12.51 -5.21
CA VAL A 69 -0.07 -11.63 -4.13
C VAL A 69 0.51 -12.42 -2.96
N TYR A 70 -0.27 -13.32 -2.36
CA TYR A 70 0.13 -14.07 -1.16
C TYR A 70 1.41 -14.91 -1.33
N PRO A 71 1.65 -15.56 -2.48
CA PRO A 71 2.87 -16.35 -2.67
C PRO A 71 4.11 -15.51 -2.97
N ASN A 72 3.96 -14.30 -3.52
CA ASN A 72 5.08 -13.56 -4.12
C ASN A 72 5.39 -12.22 -3.44
N VAL A 73 4.44 -11.62 -2.71
CA VAL A 73 4.59 -10.29 -2.11
C VAL A 73 4.55 -10.43 -0.58
N PRO A 74 5.64 -10.16 0.14
CA PRO A 74 5.64 -10.13 1.59
C PRO A 74 4.59 -9.15 2.13
N ILE A 75 3.76 -9.61 3.07
CA ILE A 75 2.74 -8.79 3.74
C ILE A 75 3.26 -8.41 5.13
N LEU A 76 3.53 -7.13 5.35
CA LEU A 76 4.01 -6.60 6.62
C LEU A 76 2.84 -6.37 7.57
N SER A 77 2.98 -6.85 8.81
CA SER A 77 1.92 -6.82 9.81
C SER A 77 1.81 -5.48 10.53
N TYR A 78 0.60 -5.15 10.96
CA TYR A 78 0.36 -4.10 11.94
C TYR A 78 0.46 -4.69 13.35
N ASN A 79 1.64 -4.61 13.95
CA ASN A 79 1.91 -5.12 15.30
C ASN A 79 1.95 -3.99 16.33
N LYS A 80 2.28 -4.32 17.59
CA LYS A 80 2.35 -3.37 18.70
C LYS A 80 3.33 -2.23 18.42
N GLU A 81 4.50 -2.52 17.87
CA GLU A 81 5.54 -1.53 17.57
C GLU A 81 5.05 -0.54 16.49
N ILE A 82 4.41 -1.06 15.43
CA ILE A 82 3.77 -0.22 14.40
C ILE A 82 2.63 0.62 14.99
N ALA A 83 1.83 0.06 15.91
CA ALA A 83 0.72 0.78 16.54
C ALA A 83 1.18 1.97 17.39
N ILE A 84 2.29 1.81 18.13
CA ILE A 84 2.91 2.91 18.87
C ILE A 84 3.37 4.00 17.91
N LEU A 85 4.12 3.64 16.87
CA LEU A 85 4.61 4.59 15.87
C LEU A 85 3.45 5.31 15.16
N HIS A 86 2.40 4.57 14.78
CA HIS A 86 1.20 5.15 14.18
C HIS A 86 0.55 6.20 15.10
N GLY A 87 0.42 5.91 16.40
CA GLY A 87 -0.08 6.86 17.39
C GLY A 87 0.78 8.13 17.50
N GLU A 88 2.11 7.99 17.49
CA GLU A 88 3.03 9.12 17.47
C GLU A 88 2.86 9.99 16.22
N LEU A 89 2.75 9.36 15.05
CA LEU A 89 2.54 10.05 13.77
C LEU A 89 1.21 10.83 13.78
N GLN A 90 0.11 10.21 14.20
CA GLN A 90 -1.20 10.87 14.28
C GLN A 90 -1.20 12.01 15.32
N GLY A 91 -0.53 11.82 16.46
CA GLY A 91 -0.36 12.87 17.46
C GLY A 91 0.41 14.08 16.93
N ASN A 92 1.48 13.83 16.17
CA ASN A 92 2.27 14.89 15.53
C ASN A 92 1.47 15.64 14.45
N LEU A 93 0.70 14.93 13.63
CA LEU A 93 -0.22 15.55 12.67
C LEU A 93 -1.27 16.42 13.38
N SER A 94 -1.85 15.90 14.46
CA SER A 94 -2.88 16.61 15.23
C SER A 94 -2.36 17.94 15.79
N ARG A 95 -1.10 17.99 16.25
CA ARG A 95 -0.45 19.21 16.74
C ARG A 95 -0.34 20.32 15.69
N ILE A 96 -0.29 19.97 14.41
CA ILE A 96 -0.25 20.92 13.29
C ILE A 96 -1.63 21.12 12.63
N GLY A 97 -2.72 20.69 13.29
CA GLY A 97 -4.07 20.81 12.78
C GLY A 97 -4.37 19.93 11.57
N LYS A 98 -3.62 18.83 11.42
CA LYS A 98 -3.81 17.83 10.36
C LYS A 98 -4.28 16.50 10.96
N LYS A 99 -4.92 15.68 10.13
CA LYS A 99 -5.28 14.30 10.45
C LYS A 99 -5.13 13.48 9.17
N ALA A 100 -4.52 12.31 9.28
CA ALA A 100 -4.55 11.31 8.20
C ALA A 100 -5.68 10.31 8.46
N PRO A 101 -6.28 9.72 7.41
CA PRO A 101 -7.11 8.53 7.56
C PRO A 101 -6.37 7.44 8.34
N ASP A 102 -7.08 6.66 9.15
CA ASP A 102 -6.43 5.70 10.05
C ASP A 102 -5.66 4.62 9.26
N ILE A 103 -6.17 4.16 8.12
CA ILE A 103 -5.47 3.16 7.29
C ILE A 103 -4.19 3.75 6.67
N ASP A 104 -4.25 4.97 6.12
CA ASP A 104 -3.07 5.66 5.59
C ASP A 104 -2.02 5.85 6.69
N GLY A 105 -2.44 6.21 7.91
CA GLY A 105 -1.55 6.30 9.06
C GLY A 105 -0.86 4.98 9.41
N GLN A 106 -1.58 3.85 9.33
CA GLN A 106 -1.00 2.53 9.53
C GLN A 106 0.00 2.17 8.42
N ILE A 107 -0.33 2.45 7.16
CA ILE A 107 0.55 2.22 6.01
C ILE A 107 1.83 3.06 6.13
N ALA A 108 1.69 4.35 6.48
CA ALA A 108 2.81 5.25 6.72
C ALA A 108 3.73 4.73 7.84
N ALA A 109 3.15 4.29 8.96
CA ALA A 109 3.91 3.74 10.08
C ALA A 109 4.69 2.46 9.69
N ILE A 110 4.06 1.54 8.94
CA ILE A 110 4.71 0.33 8.43
C ILE A 110 5.87 0.71 7.50
N SER A 111 5.64 1.63 6.56
CA SER A 111 6.68 2.08 5.63
C SER A 111 7.88 2.68 6.38
N GLN A 112 7.61 3.55 7.36
CA GLN A 112 8.64 4.23 8.13
C GLN A 112 9.43 3.26 9.02
N GLN A 113 8.77 2.35 9.73
CA GLN A 113 9.43 1.36 10.59
C GLN A 113 10.40 0.48 9.79
N HIS A 114 10.00 0.08 8.59
CA HIS A 114 10.79 -0.79 7.72
C HIS A 114 11.74 -0.03 6.79
N GLN A 115 11.77 1.30 6.85
CA GLN A 115 12.58 2.18 5.98
C GLN A 115 12.34 1.92 4.49
N LEU A 116 11.07 1.70 4.13
CA LEU A 116 10.64 1.46 2.76
C LEU A 116 10.11 2.74 2.12
N ILE A 117 10.26 2.82 0.80
CA ILE A 117 9.64 3.86 -0.03
C ILE A 117 8.18 3.48 -0.22
N LEU A 118 7.26 4.32 0.23
CA LEU A 118 5.83 4.12 -0.02
C LEU A 118 5.53 4.46 -1.48
N VAL A 119 4.95 3.50 -2.21
CA VAL A 119 4.52 3.72 -3.57
C VAL A 119 3.01 3.90 -3.58
N THR A 120 2.54 5.06 -3.99
CA THR A 120 1.11 5.39 -4.03
C THR A 120 0.82 6.46 -5.09
N ARG A 121 -0.39 6.42 -5.66
CA ARG A 121 -0.95 7.52 -6.45
C ARG A 121 -1.30 8.74 -5.59
N ASN A 122 -1.59 8.53 -4.31
CA ASN A 122 -2.16 9.53 -3.41
C ASN A 122 -1.09 10.31 -2.63
N VAL A 123 -0.04 10.77 -3.29
CA VAL A 123 1.15 11.38 -2.64
C VAL A 123 0.79 12.52 -1.68
N VAL A 124 -0.25 13.30 -2.00
CA VAL A 124 -0.70 14.44 -1.20
C VAL A 124 -1.16 14.04 0.20
N ASP A 125 -1.71 12.84 0.37
CA ASP A 125 -2.22 12.34 1.65
C ASP A 125 -1.06 12.02 2.60
N PHE A 126 0.12 11.73 2.05
CA PHE A 126 1.31 11.34 2.78
C PHE A 126 2.33 12.47 3.00
N ARG A 127 2.11 13.67 2.42
CA ARG A 127 3.08 14.79 2.45
C ARG A 127 3.42 15.33 3.84
N ASN A 128 2.55 15.10 4.83
CA ASN A 128 2.74 15.62 6.18
C ASN A 128 3.49 14.64 7.10
N PHE A 129 3.84 13.44 6.60
CA PHE A 129 4.67 12.47 7.32
C PHE A 129 6.15 12.77 7.05
N SER A 130 6.82 13.44 7.98
CA SER A 130 8.15 14.02 7.78
C SER A 130 9.29 13.02 7.52
N ALA A 131 9.13 11.75 7.91
CA ALA A 131 10.14 10.71 7.76
C ALA A 131 9.78 9.65 6.70
N LEU A 132 8.84 9.98 5.80
CA LEU A 132 8.34 9.08 4.77
C LEU A 132 8.85 9.50 3.39
N THR A 133 9.45 8.55 2.66
CA THR A 133 9.76 8.72 1.24
C THR A 133 8.63 8.15 0.42
N VAL A 134 8.10 8.93 -0.54
CA VAL A 134 6.94 8.55 -1.35
C VAL A 134 7.29 8.64 -2.83
N GLU A 135 6.90 7.63 -3.61
CA GLU A 135 7.00 7.61 -5.06
C GLU A 135 5.63 7.43 -5.71
N ASN A 136 5.40 8.13 -6.84
CA ASN A 136 4.24 7.93 -7.69
C ASN A 136 4.65 7.25 -9.00
N TRP A 137 4.33 5.97 -9.15
CA TRP A 137 4.65 5.22 -10.38
C TRP A 137 3.68 5.49 -11.55
N PHE A 138 2.65 6.31 -11.34
CA PHE A 138 1.78 6.80 -12.43
C PHE A 138 2.38 7.99 -13.18
N GLU A 139 3.41 8.63 -12.64
CA GLU A 139 4.10 9.74 -13.29
C GLU A 139 5.30 9.21 -14.09
N LEU A 140 5.51 9.79 -15.27
CA LEU A 140 6.71 9.52 -16.07
C LEU A 140 7.91 10.16 -15.35
N VAL A 141 8.98 9.39 -15.17
CA VAL A 141 10.31 9.93 -14.85
C VAL A 141 10.99 10.30 -16.16
#